data_AF-A0A7Z0UY15-F1
#
_entry.id   AF-A0A7Z0UY15-F1
#
_cell.length_a   1.000
_cell.length_b   1.000
_cell.length_c   1.000
_cell.angle_alpha   90.00
_cell.angle_beta   90.00
_cell.angle_gamma   90.00
#
_symmetry.space_group_name_H-M   'P 1'
#
loop_
_entity.id
_entity.type
_entity.pdbx_description
1 polymer ?
#
loop_
_entity_poly.entity_id
_entity_poly.type
_entity_poly.pdbx_seq_one_letter_code
_entity_poly.pdbx_strand_id
1 'polypeptide(L)'
;MLLSILAVIVGLVILIYSADVFIDDAVAIATKYHMPKMLIGALIIGVGTSAPKIVVSALSAFAGSPGLALGNAFGSNIANILLVLGVTALIAPHRHPKTSAQNRLCVAD
;
A
#
# COMPACT_ATOMS: atom_id res chain seq x y z
N MET A 1 22.55 -17.22 13.20
CA MET A 1 21.28 -16.87 13.87
C MET A 1 21.23 -15.38 14.19
N LEU A 2 22.06 -14.86 15.11
CA LEU A 2 22.06 -13.42 15.44
C LEU A 2 22.30 -12.51 14.21
N LEU A 3 23.32 -12.83 13.40
CA LEU A 3 23.62 -12.07 12.17
C LEU A 3 22.45 -12.05 11.18
N SER A 4 21.73 -13.16 11.04
CA SER A 4 20.58 -13.29 10.13
C SER A 4 19.41 -12.44 10.61
N ILE A 5 19.11 -12.46 11.91
CA ILE A 5 18.07 -11.62 12.51
C ILE A 5 18.41 -10.14 12.33
N LEU A 6 19.67 -9.78 12.57
CA LEU A 6 20.14 -8.41 12.44
C LEU A 6 20.08 -7.93 10.97
N ALA A 7 20.46 -8.79 10.02
CA ALA A 7 20.32 -8.52 8.59
C ALA A 7 18.86 -8.31 8.17
N VAL A 8 17.92 -9.11 8.70
CA VAL A 8 16.48 -8.94 8.42
C VAL A 8 15.97 -7.62 8.99
N ILE A 9 16.31 -7.28 10.23
CA ILE A 9 15.86 -6.04 10.86
C ILE A 9 16.41 -4.82 10.11
N VAL A 10 17.71 -4.78 9.86
CA VAL A 10 18.36 -3.67 9.14
C VAL A 10 17.83 -3.55 7.72
N GLY A 11 17.71 -4.68 7.01
CA GLY A 11 17.15 -4.71 5.65
C GLY A 11 15.71 -4.21 5.62
N LEU A 12 14.88 -4.59 6.59
CA LEU A 12 13.49 -4.13 6.69
C LEU A 12 13.41 -2.63 6.95
N VAL A 13 14.24 -2.09 7.86
CA VAL A 13 14.29 -0.65 8.14
C VAL A 13 14.70 0.14 6.90
N ILE A 14 15.75 -0.30 6.20
CA ILE A 14 16.22 0.35 4.97
C ILE A 14 15.13 0.29 3.89
N LEU A 15 14.46 -0.85 3.75
CA LEU A 15 13.41 -1.06 2.75
C LEU A 15 12.21 -0.13 2.99
N ILE A 16 11.75 -0.02 4.25
CA ILE A 16 10.64 0.88 4.62
C ILE A 16 11.04 2.34 4.38
N TYR A 17 12.21 2.74 4.88
CA TYR A 17 12.70 4.11 4.72
C TYR A 17 12.85 4.50 3.24
N SER A 18 13.39 3.60 2.42
CA SER A 18 13.56 3.85 0.98
C SER A 18 12.21 3.97 0.26
N ALA A 19 11.21 3.19 0.68
CA ALA A 19 9.86 3.26 0.10
C ALA A 19 9.18 4.59 0.43
N ASP A 20 9.29 5.07 1.66
CA ASP A 20 8.70 6.34 2.08
C ASP A 20 9.32 7.51 1.31
N VAL A 21 10.65 7.59 1.26
CA VAL A 21 11.36 8.65 0.50
C VAL A 21 10.98 8.60 -0.98
N PHE A 22 10.92 7.41 -1.57
CA PHE A 22 10.53 7.24 -2.97
C PHE A 22 9.10 7.73 -3.26
N ILE A 23 8.15 7.42 -2.37
CA ILE A 23 6.76 7.86 -2.53
C ILE A 23 6.67 9.37 -2.39
N ASP A 24 7.33 9.96 -1.39
CA ASP A 24 7.31 11.41 -1.15
C ASP A 24 7.85 12.19 -2.35
N ASP A 25 8.97 11.74 -2.92
CA ASP A 25 9.56 12.35 -4.13
C ASP A 25 8.65 12.17 -5.35
N ALA A 26 8.06 10.99 -5.53
CA ALA A 26 7.13 10.73 -6.63
C ALA A 26 5.87 11.61 -6.52
N VAL A 27 5.34 11.81 -5.32
CA VAL A 27 4.20 12.69 -5.05
C VAL A 27 4.58 14.15 -5.29
N ALA A 28 5.77 14.59 -4.88
CA ALA A 28 6.25 15.95 -5.12
C ALA A 28 6.35 16.26 -6.62
N ILE A 29 6.91 15.32 -7.39
CA ILE A 29 7.01 15.43 -8.86
C ILE A 29 5.60 15.50 -9.47
N ALA A 30 4.71 14.55 -9.13
CA ALA A 30 3.36 14.51 -9.69
C ALA A 30 2.54 15.76 -9.37
N THR A 31 2.74 16.32 -8.17
CA THR A 31 2.10 17.58 -7.76
C THR A 31 2.61 18.76 -8.57
N LYS A 32 3.92 18.82 -8.86
CA LYS A 32 4.52 19.85 -9.74
C LYS A 32 3.97 19.82 -11.16
N TYR A 33 3.60 18.64 -11.65
CA TYR A 33 2.95 18.45 -12.96
C TYR A 33 1.42 18.59 -12.92
N HIS A 34 0.84 19.11 -11.83
CA HIS A 34 -0.60 19.34 -11.67
C HIS A 34 -1.45 18.07 -11.85
N MET A 35 -0.91 16.90 -11.49
CA MET A 35 -1.70 15.66 -11.53
C MET A 35 -2.86 15.71 -10.52
N PRO A 36 -4.04 15.17 -10.87
CA PRO A 36 -5.18 15.14 -9.96
C PRO A 36 -4.86 14.28 -8.73
N LYS A 37 -5.21 14.78 -7.54
CA LYS A 37 -4.96 14.11 -6.25
C LYS A 37 -5.49 12.67 -6.20
N MET A 38 -6.61 12.41 -6.88
CA MET A 38 -7.20 11.08 -6.98
C MET A 38 -6.27 10.09 -7.71
N LEU A 39 -5.57 10.55 -8.75
CA LEU A 39 -4.61 9.74 -9.50
C LEU A 39 -3.32 9.51 -8.71
N ILE A 40 -2.84 10.54 -7.98
CA ILE A 40 -1.69 10.42 -7.09
C ILE A 40 -1.96 9.37 -6.00
N GLY A 41 -3.12 9.44 -5.34
CA GLY A 41 -3.51 8.48 -4.31
C GLY A 41 -3.73 7.06 -4.86
N ALA A 42 -4.44 6.93 -5.97
CA ALA A 42 -4.75 5.62 -6.55
C ALA A 42 -3.50 4.94 -7.14
N LEU A 43 -2.64 5.69 -7.84
CA LEU A 43 -1.54 5.13 -8.60
C LEU A 43 -0.22 5.19 -7.83
N ILE A 44 0.23 6.39 -7.42
CA ILE A 44 1.56 6.57 -6.83
C ILE A 44 1.61 5.96 -5.43
N ILE A 45 0.65 6.29 -4.57
CA ILE A 45 0.61 5.76 -3.21
C ILE A 45 0.25 4.27 -3.23
N GLY A 46 -0.74 3.87 -4.05
CA GLY A 46 -1.17 2.47 -4.18
C GLY A 46 -0.06 1.54 -4.69
N VAL A 47 0.64 1.93 -5.77
CA VAL A 47 1.75 1.13 -6.33
C VAL A 47 3.00 1.26 -5.45
N GLY A 48 3.32 2.46 -4.98
CA GLY A 48 4.53 2.71 -4.19
C GLY A 48 4.59 1.91 -2.90
N THR A 49 3.47 1.85 -2.15
CA THR A 49 3.36 1.01 -0.94
C THR A 49 3.45 -0.48 -1.23
N SER A 50 3.21 -0.90 -2.47
CA SER A 50 3.28 -2.30 -2.90
C SER A 50 4.57 -2.68 -3.60
N ALA A 51 5.40 -1.71 -3.99
CA ALA A 51 6.68 -1.97 -4.64
C ALA A 51 7.62 -2.85 -3.79
N PRO A 52 7.80 -2.62 -2.47
CA PRO A 52 8.63 -3.50 -1.64
C PRO A 52 8.13 -4.95 -1.64
N LYS A 53 6.82 -5.14 -1.59
CA LYS A 53 6.20 -6.49 -1.59
C LYS A 53 6.48 -7.22 -2.90
N ILE A 54 6.35 -6.53 -4.02
CA ILE A 54 6.64 -7.10 -5.34
C ILE A 54 8.11 -7.52 -5.42
N VAL A 55 9.03 -6.65 -4.95
CA VAL A 55 10.47 -6.95 -4.93
C VAL A 55 10.77 -8.17 -4.06
N VAL A 56 10.24 -8.24 -2.83
CA VAL A 56 10.45 -9.38 -1.93
C VAL A 56 9.88 -10.68 -2.51
N SER A 57 8.68 -10.65 -3.07
CA SER A 57 8.08 -11.82 -3.72
C SER A 57 8.88 -12.26 -4.95
N ALA A 58 9.34 -11.33 -5.78
CA ALA A 58 10.15 -11.63 -6.96
C ALA A 58 11.48 -12.28 -6.56
N LEU A 59 12.21 -11.66 -5.62
CA LEU A 59 13.48 -12.19 -5.11
C LEU A 59 13.30 -13.59 -4.49
N SER A 60 12.22 -13.81 -3.72
CA SER A 60 11.93 -15.13 -3.13
C SER A 60 11.63 -16.19 -4.19
N ALA A 61 10.92 -15.82 -5.26
CA ALA A 61 10.65 -16.72 -6.39
C ALA A 61 11.94 -17.06 -7.15
N PHE A 62 12.80 -16.07 -7.42
CA PHE A 62 14.09 -16.27 -8.08
C PHE A 62 15.07 -17.09 -7.22
N ALA A 63 15.00 -16.98 -5.89
CA ALA A 63 15.78 -17.76 -4.95
C ALA A 63 15.28 -19.22 -4.79
N GLY A 64 14.35 -19.68 -5.64
CA GLY A 64 13.82 -21.06 -5.59
C GLY A 64 12.86 -21.31 -4.43
N SER A 65 12.32 -20.27 -3.81
CA SER A 65 11.40 -20.35 -2.66
C SER A 65 10.00 -19.79 -3.01
N PRO A 66 9.25 -20.42 -3.94
CA PRO A 66 7.96 -19.92 -4.39
C PRO A 66 6.90 -19.89 -3.28
N GLY A 67 7.00 -20.77 -2.27
CA GLY A 67 6.12 -20.73 -1.10
C GLY A 67 6.24 -19.42 -0.31
N LEU A 68 7.45 -18.89 -0.15
CA LEU A 68 7.66 -17.58 0.47
C LEU A 68 7.13 -16.44 -0.41
N ALA A 69 7.31 -16.55 -1.73
CA ALA A 69 6.77 -15.56 -2.67
C ALA A 69 5.24 -15.47 -2.61
N LEU A 70 4.55 -16.61 -2.59
CA LEU A 70 3.09 -16.69 -2.44
C LEU A 70 2.64 -16.23 -1.06
N GLY A 71 3.35 -16.65 -0.01
CA GLY A 71 3.08 -16.21 1.36
C GLY A 71 3.15 -14.69 1.51
N ASN A 72 4.16 -14.05 0.93
CA ASN A 72 4.29 -12.60 0.92
C ASN A 72 3.17 -11.92 0.11
N ALA A 73 2.81 -12.48 -1.06
CA ALA A 73 1.78 -11.91 -1.92
C ALA A 73 0.37 -11.97 -1.29
N PHE A 74 -0.05 -13.13 -0.80
CA PHE A 74 -1.36 -13.30 -0.18
C PHE A 74 -1.41 -12.73 1.24
N GLY A 75 -0.38 -12.98 2.05
CA GLY A 75 -0.31 -12.52 3.43
C GLY A 75 -0.39 -11.00 3.56
N SER A 76 0.30 -10.27 2.68
CA SER A 76 0.25 -8.80 2.67
C SER A 76 -1.14 -8.25 2.34
N ASN A 77 -1.88 -8.89 1.43
CA ASN A 77 -3.25 -8.45 1.09
C ASN A 77 -4.22 -8.73 2.23
N ILE A 78 -4.10 -9.89 2.87
CA ILE A 78 -4.89 -10.24 4.06
C ILE A 78 -4.61 -9.25 5.18
N ALA A 79 -3.33 -8.93 5.45
CA ALA A 79 -2.96 -7.94 6.45
C ALA A 79 -3.49 -6.54 6.12
N ASN A 80 -3.43 -6.11 4.85
CA ASN A 80 -3.98 -4.82 4.45
C ASN A 80 -5.50 -4.74 4.69
N ILE A 81 -6.25 -5.81 4.47
CA ILE A 81 -7.70 -5.81 4.68
C ILE A 81 -8.04 -5.93 6.17
N LEU A 82 -7.49 -6.93 6.85
CA LEU A 82 -7.88 -7.22 8.24
C LEU A 82 -7.24 -6.26 9.23
N LEU A 83 -5.95 -5.97 9.08
CA LEU A 83 -5.22 -5.13 10.01
C LEU A 83 -5.36 -3.66 9.61
N VAL A 84 -4.94 -3.27 8.41
CA VAL A 84 -4.91 -1.85 8.03
C VAL A 84 -6.33 -1.30 7.89
N LEU A 85 -7.15 -1.86 6.99
CA LEU A 85 -8.53 -1.39 6.82
C LEU A 85 -9.39 -1.65 8.04
N GLY A 86 -9.26 -2.83 8.68
CA GLY A 86 -10.01 -3.15 9.91
C GLY A 86 -9.74 -2.18 11.06
N VAL A 87 -8.47 -1.90 11.37
CA VAL A 87 -8.10 -0.93 12.42
C VAL A 87 -8.52 0.49 12.02
N THR A 88 -8.31 0.86 10.75
CA THR A 88 -8.73 2.19 10.27
C THR A 88 -10.25 2.38 10.38
N ALA A 89 -11.04 1.35 10.09
CA ALA A 89 -12.50 1.38 10.22
C ALA A 89 -12.98 1.49 11.68
N LEU A 90 -12.23 0.90 12.62
CA LEU A 90 -12.52 1.03 14.06
C LEU A 90 -12.18 2.42 14.59
N ILE A 91 -11.07 3.02 14.15
CA ILE A 91 -10.62 4.34 14.61
C ILE A 91 -11.40 5.47 13.95
N ALA A 92 -11.57 5.41 12.63
CA ALA A 92 -12.24 6.41 11.81
C ALA A 92 -13.25 5.72 10.90
N PRO A 93 -14.48 5.46 11.40
CA PRO A 93 -15.54 4.85 10.60
C PRO A 93 -15.85 5.74 9.41
N HIS A 94 -15.53 5.28 8.20
CA HIS A 94 -15.78 6.02 6.99
C HIS A 94 -17.29 6.02 6.72
N ARG A 95 -17.97 7.15 6.94
CA ARG A 95 -19.32 7.35 6.42
C ARG A 95 -19.19 7.65 4.93
N HIS A 96 -19.64 6.73 4.08
CA HIS A 96 -19.72 6.98 2.65
C HIS A 96 -20.47 8.31 2.41
N PRO A 97 -19.85 9.32 1.78
CA PRO A 97 -20.59 10.48 1.31
C PRO A 97 -21.58 9.98 0.24
N LYS A 98 -22.86 10.34 0.39
CA LYS A 98 -23.90 9.92 -0.55
C LYS A 98 -23.48 10.30 -1.97
N THR A 99 -23.30 9.28 -2.82
CA THR A 99 -23.05 9.46 -4.26
C THR A 99 -24.13 10.36 -4.85
N SER A 100 -23.73 11.33 -5.67
CA SER A 100 -24.61 12.35 -6.26
C SER A 100 -25.81 11.78 -7.06
N ALA A 101 -25.80 10.49 -7.41
CA ALA A 101 -26.95 9.77 -7.98
C ALA A 101 -28.08 9.55 -6.95
N GLN A 102 -27.75 9.32 -5.69
CA GLN A 102 -28.71 9.11 -4.60
C GLN A 102 -29.40 10.42 -4.19
N ASN A 103 -28.74 11.56 -4.38
CA ASN A 103 -29.33 12.88 -4.15
C ASN A 103 -30.37 13.26 -5.21
N ARG A 104 -30.32 12.69 -6.43
CA ARG A 104 -31.34 12.95 -7.47
C ARG A 104 -32.61 12.12 -7.29
N LEU A 105 -32.52 10.95 -6.64
CA LEU A 105 -33.69 10.16 -6.26
C LEU A 105 -34.48 10.78 -5.10
N CYS A 106 -33.82 11.48 -4.17
CA CYS A 106 -34.50 12.15 -3.04
C CYS A 106 -35.25 13.45 -3.40
N VAL A 107 -35.12 13.99 -4.63
CA VAL A 107 -35.80 15.24 -5.06
C VAL A 107 -36.85 14.94 -6.13
N ALA A 108 -37.13 13.67 -6.40
CA ALA A 108 -38.09 13.23 -7.41
C ALA A 108 -39.44 12.74 -6.81
N ASP A 109 -39.60 12.83 -5.48
CA ASP A 109 -40.84 12.65 -4.73
C ASP A 109 -41.26 13.97 -4.06
#